data_AF-A0A4Y9RNM4-F1
#
_entry.id   AF-A0A4Y9RNM4-F1
#
_cell.length_a   1.000
_cell.length_b   1.000
_cell.length_c   1.000
_cell.angle_alpha   90.00
_cell.angle_beta   90.00
_cell.angle_gamma   90.00
#
_symmetry.space_group_name_H-M   'P 1'
#
loop_
_entity.id
_entity.type
_entity.pdbx_description
1 polymer ?
#
loop_
_entity_poly.entity_id
_entity_poly.type
_entity_poly.pdbx_seq_one_letter_code
_entity_poly.pdbx_strand_id
1 'polypeptide(L)'
;MAREFNIRFEGRPITVHAARKWLVGEAIPTQEKLRTLAQWLGVPAEWLRFGGVSTPGGEPPAALAKFESSDVKLIADLQRLDTHHQALAREFIRMLVRMNRSK
;
A
#
# COMPACT_ATOMS: atom_id res chain seq x y z
N MET A 1 -3.15 4.92 -14.26
CA MET A 1 -2.67 6.07 -13.46
C MET A 1 -3.06 7.41 -14.07
N ALA A 2 -2.41 7.87 -15.15
CA ALA A 2 -2.63 9.23 -15.69
C ALA A 2 -4.08 9.54 -16.07
N ARG A 3 -4.77 8.60 -16.75
CA ARG A 3 -6.17 8.76 -17.12
C ARG A 3 -7.08 8.96 -15.91
N GLU A 4 -7.00 8.06 -14.93
CA GLU A 4 -7.81 8.13 -13.72
C GLU A 4 -7.49 9.34 -12.84
N PHE A 5 -6.22 9.76 -12.80
CA PHE A 5 -5.82 10.99 -12.14
C PHE A 5 -6.44 12.22 -12.82
N ASN A 6 -6.35 12.31 -14.15
CA ASN A 6 -6.86 13.46 -14.91
C ASN A 6 -8.38 13.63 -14.81
N ILE A 7 -9.13 12.54 -14.62
CA ILE A 7 -10.59 12.58 -14.40
C ILE A 7 -10.92 13.21 -13.03
N ARG A 8 -10.03 13.09 -12.05
CA ARG A 8 -10.24 13.51 -10.65
C ARG A 8 -9.51 14.79 -10.28
N PHE A 9 -8.67 15.32 -11.17
CA PHE A 9 -7.87 16.52 -10.94
C PHE A 9 -8.42 17.69 -11.74
N GLU A 10 -8.86 18.73 -11.04
CA GLU A 10 -9.45 19.94 -11.64
C GLU A 10 -8.40 20.89 -12.26
N GLY A 11 -7.11 20.65 -11.98
CA GLY A 11 -6.01 21.46 -12.50
C GLY A 11 -5.45 20.97 -13.84
N ARG A 12 -4.21 21.37 -14.14
CA ARG A 12 -3.52 20.95 -15.37
C ARG A 12 -3.38 19.41 -15.44
N PRO A 13 -3.89 18.75 -16.50
CA PRO A 13 -3.77 17.31 -16.63
C PRO A 13 -2.31 16.90 -16.71
N ILE A 14 -2.02 15.68 -16.27
CA ILE A 14 -0.69 15.09 -16.36
C ILE A 14 -0.57 14.17 -17.57
N THR A 15 0.65 14.06 -18.09
CA THR A 15 0.99 13.10 -19.13
C THR A 15 1.21 11.71 -18.54
N VAL A 16 1.10 10.67 -19.37
CA VAL A 16 1.45 9.28 -18.99
C VAL A 16 2.90 9.19 -18.52
N HIS A 17 3.80 9.94 -19.15
CA HIS A 17 5.22 9.99 -18.77
C HIS A 17 5.42 10.57 -17.37
N ALA A 18 4.71 11.64 -17.00
CA ALA A 18 4.76 12.20 -15.65
C ALA A 18 4.26 11.19 -14.60
N ALA A 19 3.15 10.49 -14.88
CA ALA A 19 2.66 9.45 -13.99
C ALA A 19 3.64 8.27 -13.85
N ARG A 20 4.33 7.88 -14.95
CA ARG A 20 5.40 6.86 -14.89
C ARG A 20 6.50 7.31 -13.94
N LYS A 21 6.98 8.55 -14.06
CA LYS A 21 8.04 9.10 -13.21
C LYS A 21 7.70 9.07 -11.72
N TRP A 22 6.42 9.28 -11.37
CA TRP A 22 5.97 9.16 -9.98
C TRP A 22 5.98 7.70 -9.49
N LEU A 23 5.53 6.76 -10.32
CA LEU A 23 5.48 5.34 -9.96
C LEU A 23 6.88 4.72 -9.77
N VAL A 24 7.87 5.18 -10.53
CA VAL A 24 9.26 4.71 -10.42
C VAL A 24 10.11 5.53 -9.44
N GLY A 25 9.53 6.58 -8.82
CA GLY A 25 10.24 7.45 -7.89
C GLY A 25 11.24 8.43 -8.54
N GLU A 26 11.24 8.57 -9.87
CA GLU A 26 12.10 9.50 -10.61
C GLU A 26 11.68 10.98 -10.44
N ALA A 27 10.43 11.25 -10.03
CA ALA A 27 9.94 12.60 -9.76
C ALA A 27 8.89 12.64 -8.65
N ILE A 28 8.90 13.72 -7.86
CA ILE A 28 7.91 13.95 -6.79
C ILE A 28 6.76 14.83 -7.33
N PRO A 29 5.48 14.43 -7.17
CA PRO A 29 4.33 15.26 -7.54
C PRO A 29 4.25 16.54 -6.68
N THR A 30 3.65 17.60 -7.23
CA THR A 30 3.36 18.82 -6.46
C THR A 30 2.33 18.56 -5.36
N GLN A 31 2.26 19.41 -4.34
CA GLN A 31 1.40 19.19 -3.17
C GLN A 31 -0.09 18.98 -3.52
N GLU A 32 -0.62 19.72 -4.50
CA GLU A 32 -2.02 19.55 -4.94
C GLU A 32 -2.27 18.21 -5.65
N LYS A 33 -1.34 17.81 -6.52
CA LYS A 33 -1.40 16.53 -7.22
C LYS A 33 -1.25 15.37 -6.24
N LEU A 34 -0.40 15.55 -5.24
CA LEU A 34 -0.18 14.60 -4.18
C LEU A 34 -1.44 14.43 -3.30
N ARG A 35 -2.12 15.52 -2.94
CA ARG A 35 -3.43 15.44 -2.24
C ARG A 35 -4.51 14.72 -3.05
N THR A 36 -4.55 14.96 -4.34
CA THR A 36 -5.50 14.29 -5.24
C THR A 36 -5.19 12.79 -5.35
N LEU A 37 -3.91 12.43 -5.44
CA LEU A 37 -3.46 11.03 -5.40
C LEU A 37 -3.81 10.36 -4.07
N ALA A 38 -3.56 11.03 -2.95
CA ALA A 38 -3.90 10.58 -1.61
C ALA A 38 -5.40 10.29 -1.48
N GLN A 39 -6.24 11.24 -1.90
CA GLN A 39 -7.70 11.10 -1.88
C GLN A 39 -8.18 9.94 -2.77
N TRP A 40 -7.58 9.77 -3.95
CA TRP A 40 -7.94 8.68 -4.86
C TRP A 40 -7.52 7.30 -4.32
N LEU A 41 -6.31 7.21 -3.75
CA LEU A 41 -5.76 5.96 -3.24
C LEU A 41 -6.22 5.62 -1.82
N GLY A 42 -6.89 6.55 -1.13
CA GLY A 42 -7.34 6.38 0.26
C GLY A 42 -6.20 6.34 1.28
N VAL A 43 -5.08 7.01 1.00
CA VAL A 43 -3.89 7.05 1.87
C VAL A 43 -3.53 8.49 2.25
N PRO A 44 -2.84 8.74 3.37
CA PRO A 44 -2.37 10.08 3.72
C PRO A 44 -1.38 10.66 2.69
N ALA A 45 -1.44 11.97 2.47
CA ALA A 45 -0.51 12.67 1.58
C ALA A 45 0.95 12.56 2.08
N GLU A 46 1.13 12.66 3.38
CA GLU A 46 2.42 12.54 4.07
C GLU A 46 3.03 11.16 3.82
N TRP A 47 2.20 10.11 3.75
CA TRP A 47 2.62 8.75 3.46
C TRP A 47 3.19 8.62 2.04
N LEU A 48 2.56 9.26 1.04
CA LEU A 48 3.06 9.28 -0.34
C LEU A 48 4.34 10.11 -0.49
N ARG A 49 4.55 11.12 0.36
CA ARG A 49 5.69 12.05 0.27
C ARG A 49 6.94 11.54 0.97
N PHE A 50 6.77 10.96 2.17
CA PHE A 50 7.89 10.62 3.04
C PHE A 50 8.14 9.11 3.13
N GLY A 51 7.25 8.29 2.55
CA GLY A 51 7.10 6.91 2.98
C GLY A 51 6.52 6.89 4.40
N GLY A 52 5.82 5.82 4.80
CA GLY A 52 5.18 5.77 6.11
C GLY A 52 6.14 6.08 7.26
N VAL A 53 6.11 7.32 7.74
CA VAL A 53 6.63 7.66 9.06
C VAL A 53 5.61 7.12 10.04
N SER A 54 6.06 6.20 10.88
CA SER A 54 5.33 5.81 12.08
C SER A 54 5.17 7.04 12.96
N THR A 55 4.11 7.82 12.72
CA THR A 55 3.67 8.87 13.63
C THR A 55 3.14 8.17 14.89
N PRO A 56 3.71 8.43 16.08
CA PRO A 56 3.29 7.80 17.32
C PRO A 56 1.97 8.41 17.83
N GLY A 57 0.88 8.28 17.06
CA GLY A 57 -0.43 8.77 17.50
C GLY A 57 -1.55 8.86 16.46
N GLY A 58 -1.36 8.42 15.23
CA GLY A 58 -2.43 8.34 14.23
C GLY A 58 -2.80 6.91 13.94
N GLU A 59 -3.92 6.43 14.48
CA GLU A 59 -4.43 5.08 14.26
C GLU A 59 -4.65 4.87 12.74
N PRO A 60 -3.87 3.99 12.08
CA PRO A 60 -4.10 3.68 10.67
C PRO A 60 -5.39 2.86 10.54
N PRO A 61 -6.13 2.97 9.41
CA PRO A 61 -7.18 2.02 9.11
C PRO A 61 -6.57 0.61 9.14
N ALA A 62 -7.16 -0.27 9.96
CA ALA A 62 -6.66 -1.59 10.34
C ALA A 62 -6.31 -2.54 9.17
N ALA A 63 -6.61 -2.15 7.93
CA ALA A 63 -6.27 -2.88 6.71
C ALA A 63 -4.86 -2.60 6.15
N LEU A 64 -4.19 -1.52 6.59
CA LEU A 64 -2.84 -1.14 6.11
C LEU A 64 -1.76 -1.27 7.19
N ALA A 65 -2.13 -1.72 8.39
CA ALA A 65 -1.19 -1.94 9.48
C ALA A 65 -0.41 -3.23 9.24
N LYS A 66 0.92 -3.07 9.12
CA LYS A 66 1.98 -4.08 9.28
C LYS A 66 2.38 -4.82 8.01
N PHE A 67 3.38 -4.23 7.34
CA PHE A 67 4.49 -5.02 6.82
C PHE A 67 5.70 -4.69 7.69
N GLU A 68 5.71 -5.22 8.90
CA GLU A 68 6.90 -5.24 9.77
C GLU A 68 8.02 -6.02 9.06
N SER A 69 9.29 -5.81 9.42
CA SER A 69 10.40 -6.60 8.86
C SER A 69 10.20 -8.11 9.08
N SER A 70 9.50 -8.48 10.15
CA SER A 70 9.05 -9.85 10.41
C SER A 70 8.07 -10.38 9.37
N ASP A 71 7.17 -9.55 8.84
CA ASP A 71 6.19 -9.97 7.82
C ASP A 71 6.90 -10.22 6.49
N VAL A 72 7.89 -9.37 6.15
CA VAL A 72 8.73 -9.57 4.97
C VAL A 72 9.55 -10.85 5.07
N LYS A 73 10.12 -11.14 6.24
CA LYS A 73 10.84 -12.41 6.50
C LYS A 73 9.90 -13.61 6.42
N LEU A 74 8.71 -13.51 7.00
CA LEU A 74 7.71 -14.59 6.98
C LEU A 74 7.24 -14.91 5.56
N ILE A 75 7.07 -13.89 4.71
CA ILE A 75 6.76 -14.07 3.28
C ILE A 75 7.93 -14.75 2.55
N ALA A 76 9.17 -14.32 2.81
CA ALA A 76 10.35 -14.93 2.22
C ALA A 76 10.51 -16.40 2.65
N ASP A 77 10.27 -16.72 3.92
CA ASP A 77 10.34 -18.08 4.44
C ASP A 77 9.23 -18.97 3.87
N LEU A 78 8.00 -18.45 3.73
CA LEU A 78 6.90 -19.16 3.07
C LEU A 78 7.23 -19.52 1.62
N GLN A 79 7.91 -18.64 0.88
CA GLN A 79 8.32 -18.90 -0.50
C GLN A 79 9.41 -19.98 -0.61
N ARG A 80 10.16 -20.25 0.46
CA ARG A 80 11.19 -21.30 0.51
C ARG A 80 10.63 -22.69 0.81
N LEU A 81 9.38 -22.77 1.29
CA LEU A 81 8.69 -24.04 1.53
C LEU A 81 8.19 -24.67 0.23
N ASP A 82 8.08 -26.00 0.19
CA ASP A 82 7.45 -26.69 -0.94
C ASP A 82 5.94 -26.46 -1.01
N THR A 83 5.36 -26.85 -2.14
CA THR A 83 3.95 -26.60 -2.48
C THR A 83 2.98 -27.18 -1.45
N HIS A 84 3.31 -28.31 -0.81
CA HIS A 84 2.46 -28.94 0.20
C HIS A 84 2.50 -28.15 1.51
N HIS A 85 3.69 -27.77 1.99
CA HIS A 85 3.83 -26.96 3.21
C HIS A 85 3.25 -25.53 3.06
N GLN A 86 3.35 -24.92 1.88
CA GLN A 86 2.70 -23.64 1.60
C GLN A 86 1.17 -23.72 1.69
N ALA A 87 0.58 -24.81 1.20
CA ALA A 87 -0.87 -25.01 1.27
C ALA A 87 -1.34 -25.12 2.73
N LEU A 88 -0.64 -25.90 3.54
CA LEU A 88 -0.93 -26.03 4.98
C LEU A 88 -0.83 -24.67 5.68
N ALA A 89 0.25 -23.92 5.49
CA ALA A 89 0.43 -22.61 6.13
C ALA A 89 -0.69 -21.63 5.77
N ARG A 90 -1.14 -21.62 4.50
CA ARG A 90 -2.27 -20.79 4.06
C ARG A 90 -3.58 -21.19 4.72
N GLU A 91 -3.84 -22.49 4.87
CA GLU A 91 -5.02 -22.99 5.58
C GLU A 91 -5.01 -22.58 7.05
N PHE A 92 -3.87 -22.71 7.73
CA PHE A 92 -3.72 -22.27 9.12
C PHE A 92 -4.00 -20.78 9.29
N ILE A 93 -3.44 -19.93 8.43
CA ILE A 93 -3.70 -18.48 8.46
C ILE A 93 -5.20 -18.20 8.23
N ARG A 94 -5.82 -18.86 7.25
CA ARG A 94 -7.27 -18.73 6.99
C ARG A 94 -8.11 -19.12 8.20
N MET A 95 -7.78 -20.23 8.86
CA MET A 95 -8.47 -20.68 10.07
C MET A 95 -8.33 -19.66 11.20
N LEU A 96 -7.12 -19.16 11.46
CA LEU A 96 -6.87 -18.17 12.51
C LEU A 96 -7.62 -16.86 12.28
N VAL A 97 -7.66 -16.36 11.04
CA VAL A 97 -8.42 -15.14 10.69
C VAL A 97 -9.92 -15.35 10.92
N ARG A 98 -10.46 -16.51 10.54
CA ARG A 98 -11.87 -16.86 10.75
C ARG A 98 -12.23 -16.92 12.25
N MET A 99 -11.35 -17.51 13.05
CA MET A 99 -11.53 -17.60 14.51
C MET A 99 -11.49 -16.22 15.17
N ASN A 100 -10.57 -15.35 14.76
CA ASN A 100 -10.45 -13.99 15.33
C ASN A 100 -11.66 -13.09 14.99
N ARG A 101 -12.33 -13.34 13.85
CA ARG A 101 -13.57 -12.64 13.48
C ARG A 101 -14.83 -13.12 14.20
N SER A 102 -14.75 -14.23 14.94
CA SER A 102 -15.90 -14.81 15.66
C SER A 102 -15.90 -14.48 17.17
N LYS A 103 -15.12 -13.48 17.59
CA LYS A 103 -15.14 -12.85 18.91
C LYS A 103 -15.57 -11.41 18.77
#